data_AF-A0A522SP99-F1
#
_entry.id   AF-A0A522SP99-F1
#
_cell.length_a   1.000
_cell.length_b   1.000
_cell.length_c   1.000
_cell.angle_alpha   90.00
_cell.angle_beta   90.00
_cell.angle_gamma   90.00
#
_symmetry.space_group_name_H-M   'P 1'
#
loop_
_entity.id
_entity.type
_entity.pdbx_description
1 polymer ?
#
loop_
_entity_poly.entity_id
_entity_poly.type
_entity_poly.pdbx_seq_one_letter_code
_entity_poly.pdbx_strand_id
1 'polypeptide(L)'
;MKNLVVFVFTLLLFYEGYAQTNTFPASGNVGIGTTTPSFPLTVSGEANASQGFFTSGYNTTFNNQGGYMMWNLSTWVGETDFINNQGGGIGGFRWYNTPPSGSPLTTLMTLTGSGDLGIGTTSPITNLQIDPNGSGGGILIGNSNTSSGGYTSLSMNISSYKSGSGTIQCISSAGSSYGNLLLNPSGGNVGIGTTSPSENLTITGTVSPVILIKSTNETNSAGGLLIGQTSTPSSYISSPERDLSIDWGWPNTLILGDTEQGNYGGKIVIPSAHVGIGTSNPQSLLAVNGTVTATEVKVTQTGWSDYVFNPGYKIKPLSEVAAYIHKNNHLQGIPSAKQIEKKGLNLGDMEKKQMQKIEELTLYVIHLNQKLELQNAKIEKLEKELRQIKHR
;
A
#
# COMPACT_ATOMS: atom_id res chain seq x y z
N MET A 1 -62.15 3.51 -104.89
CA MET A 1 -61.35 4.59 -104.28
C MET A 1 -62.13 5.13 -103.10
N LYS A 2 -61.52 5.04 -101.92
CA LYS A 2 -61.74 5.95 -100.78
C LYS A 2 -63.12 5.87 -100.10
N ASN A 3 -63.28 5.83 -98.80
CA ASN A 3 -62.43 5.72 -97.63
C ASN A 3 -63.46 5.79 -96.47
N LEU A 4 -63.25 5.08 -95.35
CA LEU A 4 -62.77 5.76 -94.12
C LEU A 4 -63.80 6.84 -93.71
N VAL A 5 -64.60 6.73 -92.66
CA VAL A 5 -64.23 7.09 -91.27
C VAL A 5 -65.49 6.87 -90.40
N VAL A 6 -66.21 5.73 -90.51
CA VAL A 6 -67.32 5.42 -89.56
C VAL A 6 -67.01 4.19 -88.70
N PHE A 7 -65.79 3.68 -88.82
CA PHE A 7 -65.18 2.68 -87.93
C PHE A 7 -64.35 3.33 -86.80
N VAL A 8 -64.56 4.63 -86.52
CA VAL A 8 -63.65 5.44 -85.67
C VAL A 8 -64.19 5.72 -84.26
N PHE A 9 -65.44 5.38 -83.93
CA PHE A 9 -65.99 5.67 -82.58
C PHE A 9 -66.36 4.47 -81.72
N THR A 10 -66.22 3.24 -82.22
CA THR A 10 -66.37 2.01 -81.43
C THR A 10 -65.04 1.40 -80.99
N LEU A 11 -63.94 2.15 -81.15
CA LEU A 11 -62.57 1.63 -81.01
C LEU A 11 -61.64 2.53 -80.20
N LEU A 12 -62.15 3.17 -79.15
CA LEU A 12 -61.31 3.69 -78.05
C LEU A 12 -61.89 3.21 -76.72
N LEU A 13 -61.90 1.88 -76.63
CA LEU A 13 -61.90 1.09 -75.41
C LEU A 13 -60.82 1.62 -74.46
N PHE A 14 -61.22 1.82 -73.19
CA PHE A 14 -60.42 1.75 -71.97
C PHE A 14 -58.94 2.14 -72.09
N TYR A 15 -58.62 3.37 -71.70
CA TYR A 15 -57.29 3.67 -71.18
C TYR A 15 -57.18 3.09 -69.76
N GLU A 16 -57.00 1.78 -69.66
CA GLU A 16 -56.51 1.12 -68.44
C GLU A 16 -55.15 0.52 -68.78
N GLY A 17 -54.24 1.39 -69.20
CA GLY A 17 -52.84 1.06 -69.34
C GLY A 17 -52.16 1.12 -67.98
N TYR A 18 -52.32 0.08 -67.17
CA TYR A 18 -51.37 -0.22 -66.09
C TYR A 18 -51.05 -1.71 -66.05
N ALA A 19 -50.55 -2.24 -67.15
CA ALA A 19 -49.89 -3.54 -67.11
C ALA A 19 -48.46 -3.37 -66.60
N GLN A 20 -48.28 -3.42 -65.28
CA GLN A 20 -47.06 -4.00 -64.72
C GLN A 20 -47.40 -5.38 -64.19
N THR A 21 -47.18 -6.37 -65.05
CA THR A 21 -47.24 -7.80 -64.74
C THR A 21 -45.83 -8.36 -64.91
N ASN A 22 -44.93 -7.95 -64.01
CA ASN A 22 -43.55 -8.43 -64.05
C ASN A 22 -43.53 -9.95 -63.87
N THR A 23 -43.30 -10.66 -64.97
CA THR A 23 -43.04 -12.10 -65.00
C THR A 23 -41.69 -12.28 -65.67
N PHE A 24 -40.72 -12.72 -64.88
CA PHE A 24 -39.34 -12.92 -65.30
C PHE A 24 -39.21 -14.19 -66.16
N PRO A 25 -38.11 -14.35 -66.93
CA PRO A 25 -37.94 -15.52 -67.79
C PRO A 25 -37.96 -16.82 -66.98
N ALA A 26 -38.46 -17.91 -67.58
CA ALA A 26 -38.51 -19.24 -66.95
C ALA A 26 -37.13 -19.76 -66.50
N SER A 27 -36.06 -19.16 -67.03
CA SER A 27 -34.67 -19.40 -66.66
C SER A 27 -33.82 -18.15 -66.93
N GLY A 28 -32.76 -17.94 -66.16
CA GLY A 28 -31.82 -16.83 -66.34
C GLY A 28 -31.96 -15.76 -65.25
N ASN A 29 -31.01 -14.81 -65.27
CA ASN A 29 -30.91 -13.76 -64.27
C ASN A 29 -31.72 -12.52 -64.69
N VAL A 30 -32.31 -11.82 -63.72
CA VAL A 30 -33.03 -10.57 -63.93
C VAL A 30 -32.08 -9.39 -63.78
N GLY A 31 -31.94 -8.58 -64.82
CA GLY A 31 -31.21 -7.31 -64.79
C GLY A 31 -32.18 -6.13 -64.82
N ILE A 32 -32.11 -5.23 -63.84
CA ILE A 32 -32.76 -3.91 -63.87
C ILE A 32 -31.65 -2.88 -64.13
N GLY A 33 -31.72 -2.16 -65.25
CA GLY A 33 -30.68 -1.20 -65.64
C GLY A 33 -29.38 -1.81 -66.18
N THR A 34 -29.32 -3.14 -66.37
CA THR A 34 -28.19 -3.85 -66.99
C THR A 34 -28.69 -5.00 -67.87
N THR A 35 -28.00 -5.25 -69.00
CA THR A 35 -28.28 -6.37 -69.91
C THR A 35 -27.41 -7.60 -69.62
N THR A 36 -26.46 -7.49 -68.68
CA THR A 36 -25.51 -8.57 -68.33
C THR A 36 -25.53 -8.87 -66.81
N PRO A 37 -26.67 -9.32 -66.26
CA PRO A 37 -26.78 -9.58 -64.83
C PRO A 37 -25.91 -10.78 -64.41
N SER A 38 -24.98 -10.56 -63.47
CA SER A 38 -24.08 -11.59 -62.92
C SER A 38 -24.73 -12.43 -61.79
N PHE A 39 -25.87 -12.00 -61.26
CA PHE A 39 -26.64 -12.68 -60.21
C PHE A 39 -28.13 -12.77 -60.56
N PRO A 40 -28.90 -13.71 -59.96
CA PRO A 40 -30.33 -13.92 -60.23
C PRO A 40 -31.19 -12.65 -60.23
N LEU A 41 -30.83 -11.65 -59.44
CA LEU A 41 -31.32 -10.28 -59.57
C LEU A 41 -30.13 -9.31 -59.48
N THR A 42 -29.90 -8.51 -60.53
CA THR A 42 -28.90 -7.45 -60.56
C THR A 42 -29.60 -6.11 -60.85
N VAL A 43 -29.45 -5.13 -59.96
CA VAL A 43 -29.95 -3.76 -60.20
C VAL A 43 -28.75 -2.83 -60.40
N SER A 44 -28.56 -2.34 -61.61
CA SER A 44 -27.56 -1.33 -61.95
C SER A 44 -28.17 0.06 -61.84
N GLY A 45 -28.38 0.50 -60.60
CA GLY A 45 -29.05 1.75 -60.23
C GLY A 45 -29.56 1.70 -58.79
N GLU A 46 -30.32 2.71 -58.38
CA GLU A 46 -31.00 2.71 -57.06
C GLU A 46 -32.24 1.79 -57.08
N ALA A 47 -32.43 1.00 -56.03
CA ALA A 47 -33.61 0.17 -55.84
C ALA A 47 -34.39 0.67 -54.62
N ASN A 48 -35.68 0.98 -54.80
CA ASN A 48 -36.58 1.30 -53.69
C ASN A 48 -37.44 0.07 -53.36
N ALA A 49 -37.15 -0.59 -52.24
CA ALA A 49 -37.98 -1.65 -51.69
C ALA A 49 -38.83 -1.06 -50.55
N SER A 50 -40.12 -0.85 -50.80
CA SER A 50 -41.05 -0.22 -49.86
C SER A 50 -41.31 -1.01 -48.57
N GLN A 51 -40.89 -2.29 -48.53
CA GLN A 51 -41.03 -3.17 -47.35
C GLN A 51 -39.74 -3.90 -46.93
N GLY A 52 -38.72 -3.99 -47.79
CA GLY A 52 -37.45 -4.66 -47.51
C GLY A 52 -37.02 -5.67 -48.58
N PHE A 53 -35.75 -6.09 -48.53
CA PHE A 53 -35.20 -7.13 -49.40
C PHE A 53 -35.24 -8.47 -48.66
N PHE A 54 -36.25 -9.30 -48.95
CA PHE A 54 -36.37 -10.63 -48.37
C PHE A 54 -35.57 -11.63 -49.21
N THR A 55 -34.50 -12.20 -48.65
CA THR A 55 -33.93 -13.44 -49.18
C THR A 55 -34.91 -14.56 -48.85
N SER A 56 -35.67 -15.04 -49.83
CA SER A 56 -36.80 -15.94 -49.57
C SER A 56 -36.40 -17.18 -48.76
N GLY A 57 -37.14 -17.42 -47.67
CA GLY A 57 -37.18 -18.69 -46.96
C GLY A 57 -36.82 -18.56 -45.48
N TYR A 58 -37.74 -18.97 -44.62
CA TYR A 58 -37.49 -19.48 -43.26
C TYR A 58 -36.62 -20.75 -43.33
N ASN A 59 -35.47 -20.67 -43.99
CA ASN A 59 -34.53 -21.75 -44.20
C ASN A 59 -33.18 -21.27 -43.70
N THR A 60 -32.94 -21.55 -42.43
CA THR A 60 -31.71 -21.27 -41.68
C THR A 60 -30.52 -22.10 -42.18
N THR A 61 -30.67 -22.87 -43.26
CA THR A 61 -29.69 -23.82 -43.77
C THR A 61 -28.98 -23.27 -45.01
N PHE A 62 -28.40 -22.08 -44.92
CA PHE A 62 -27.42 -21.64 -45.92
C PHE A 62 -26.03 -22.15 -45.50
N ASN A 63 -25.59 -23.26 -46.12
CA ASN A 63 -24.23 -23.77 -45.98
C ASN A 63 -23.16 -22.87 -46.65
N ASN A 64 -23.56 -21.73 -47.21
CA ASN A 64 -22.68 -20.77 -47.87
C ASN A 64 -22.41 -19.58 -46.95
N GLN A 65 -21.13 -19.23 -46.81
CA GLN A 65 -20.61 -18.15 -45.96
C GLN A 65 -21.21 -16.78 -46.33
N GLY A 66 -21.69 -15.99 -45.35
CA GLY A 66 -22.21 -14.64 -45.61
C GLY A 66 -22.82 -13.92 -44.39
N GLY A 67 -22.85 -12.59 -44.45
CA GLY A 67 -23.55 -11.72 -43.50
C GLY A 67 -24.89 -11.23 -44.07
N TYR A 68 -25.94 -11.27 -43.25
CA TYR A 68 -27.31 -10.92 -43.62
C TYR A 68 -27.88 -9.90 -42.63
N MET A 69 -28.69 -8.97 -43.14
CA MET A 69 -29.56 -8.12 -42.33
C MET A 69 -30.97 -8.68 -42.45
N MET A 70 -31.57 -9.08 -41.33
CA MET A 70 -32.93 -9.59 -41.28
C MET A 70 -33.77 -8.75 -40.31
N TRP A 71 -35.08 -8.75 -40.50
CA TRP A 71 -36.02 -8.12 -39.59
C TRP A 71 -36.78 -9.19 -38.81
N ASN A 72 -36.82 -9.06 -37.48
CA ASN A 72 -37.64 -9.84 -36.57
C ASN A 72 -37.38 -11.36 -36.59
N LEU A 73 -36.13 -11.82 -36.44
CA LEU A 73 -35.82 -13.25 -36.36
C LEU A 73 -36.33 -13.87 -35.05
N SER A 74 -36.15 -13.17 -33.92
CA SER A 74 -36.37 -13.74 -32.59
C SER A 74 -37.77 -13.49 -32.03
N THR A 75 -38.39 -12.33 -32.34
CA THR A 75 -39.74 -11.95 -31.89
C THR A 75 -40.42 -10.95 -32.83
N TRP A 76 -41.76 -10.87 -32.78
CA TRP A 76 -42.64 -10.12 -33.70
C TRP A 76 -42.64 -8.59 -33.53
N VAL A 77 -41.61 -7.97 -32.95
CA VAL A 77 -41.62 -6.51 -32.72
C VAL A 77 -40.27 -5.84 -32.99
N GLY A 78 -40.13 -5.23 -34.17
CA GLY A 78 -39.19 -4.15 -34.48
C GLY A 78 -37.68 -4.43 -34.40
N GLU A 79 -37.23 -5.69 -34.30
CA GLU A 79 -35.81 -6.04 -34.21
C GLU A 79 -35.18 -6.09 -35.62
N THR A 80 -33.99 -5.50 -35.79
CA THR A 80 -33.13 -5.73 -36.96
C THR A 80 -31.96 -6.61 -36.51
N ASP A 81 -31.91 -7.83 -37.02
CA ASP A 81 -30.89 -8.82 -36.72
C ASP A 81 -29.77 -8.76 -37.75
N PHE A 82 -28.53 -8.71 -37.27
CA PHE A 82 -27.35 -8.97 -38.09
C PHE A 82 -26.95 -10.43 -37.91
N ILE A 83 -27.14 -11.24 -38.94
CA ILE A 83 -26.87 -12.68 -38.89
C ILE A 83 -25.61 -12.97 -39.69
N ASN A 84 -24.60 -13.50 -39.03
CA ASN A 84 -23.41 -14.01 -39.69
C ASN A 84 -23.51 -15.54 -39.71
N ASN A 85 -23.80 -16.10 -40.89
CA ASN A 85 -23.79 -17.54 -41.09
C ASN A 85 -22.34 -18.00 -41.26
N GLN A 86 -21.86 -18.75 -40.28
CA GLN A 86 -20.48 -19.21 -40.18
C GLN A 86 -20.01 -20.00 -41.42
N GLY A 87 -20.92 -20.66 -42.16
CA GLY A 87 -20.57 -21.53 -43.27
C GLY A 87 -19.55 -22.60 -42.85
N GLY A 88 -18.61 -22.96 -43.73
CA GLY A 88 -17.47 -23.83 -43.41
C GLY A 88 -16.26 -23.14 -42.74
N GLY A 89 -16.37 -21.85 -42.40
CA GLY A 89 -15.31 -21.05 -41.79
C GLY A 89 -15.50 -20.81 -40.29
N ILE A 90 -14.74 -19.88 -39.71
CA ILE A 90 -14.91 -19.45 -38.31
C ILE A 90 -15.99 -18.36 -38.14
N GLY A 91 -16.50 -17.78 -39.24
CA GLY A 91 -17.48 -16.68 -39.22
C GLY A 91 -16.94 -15.36 -38.64
N GLY A 92 -17.75 -14.31 -38.68
CA GLY A 92 -17.60 -13.08 -37.90
C GLY A 92 -18.16 -11.84 -38.59
N PHE A 93 -18.19 -10.71 -37.87
CA PHE A 93 -18.39 -9.38 -38.43
C PHE A 93 -17.10 -8.58 -38.37
N ARG A 94 -16.77 -7.84 -39.43
CA ARG A 94 -15.69 -6.87 -39.43
C ARG A 94 -16.17 -5.54 -39.94
N TRP A 95 -15.76 -4.50 -39.24
CA TRP A 95 -15.97 -3.11 -39.64
C TRP A 95 -14.65 -2.58 -40.17
N TYR A 96 -14.70 -1.99 -41.36
CA TYR A 96 -13.53 -1.46 -42.05
C TYR A 96 -13.63 0.07 -42.19
N ASN A 97 -12.49 0.73 -42.18
CA ASN A 97 -12.35 2.06 -42.76
C ASN A 97 -11.81 1.92 -44.18
N THR A 98 -12.44 2.61 -45.12
CA THR A 98 -12.00 2.68 -46.51
C THR A 98 -11.25 4.00 -46.70
N PRO A 99 -9.92 4.00 -46.95
CA PRO A 99 -9.21 5.24 -47.24
C PRO A 99 -9.72 5.84 -48.57
N PRO A 100 -9.51 7.14 -48.84
CA PRO A 100 -9.87 7.75 -50.11
C PRO A 100 -9.29 7.04 -51.36
N SER A 101 -8.17 6.33 -51.20
CA SER A 101 -7.55 5.49 -52.25
C SER A 101 -8.27 4.17 -52.54
N GLY A 102 -9.28 3.80 -51.73
CA GLY A 102 -10.05 2.56 -51.85
C GLY A 102 -9.34 1.29 -51.34
N SER A 103 -8.04 1.34 -51.02
CA SER A 103 -7.25 0.20 -50.53
C SER A 103 -5.93 0.67 -49.87
N PRO A 104 -5.40 -0.05 -48.85
CA PRO A 104 -6.01 -1.19 -48.16
C PRO A 104 -7.10 -0.76 -47.17
N LEU A 105 -8.10 -1.62 -46.97
CA LEU A 105 -9.09 -1.46 -45.90
C LEU A 105 -8.42 -1.71 -44.56
N THR A 106 -8.63 -0.83 -43.58
CA THR A 106 -8.17 -1.05 -42.20
C THR A 106 -9.31 -1.55 -41.35
N THR A 107 -9.11 -2.68 -40.65
CA THR A 107 -10.14 -3.21 -39.74
C THR A 107 -10.17 -2.37 -38.47
N LEU A 108 -11.34 -1.81 -38.14
CA LEU A 108 -11.56 -1.02 -36.93
C LEU A 108 -12.11 -1.87 -35.78
N MET A 109 -13.00 -2.79 -36.10
CA MET A 109 -13.66 -3.67 -35.13
C MET A 109 -13.85 -5.04 -35.75
N THR A 110 -13.73 -6.09 -34.94
CA THR A 110 -13.93 -7.49 -35.31
C THR A 110 -14.79 -8.15 -34.25
N LEU A 111 -15.90 -8.77 -34.63
CA LEU A 111 -16.61 -9.74 -33.81
C LEU A 111 -16.38 -11.12 -34.43
N THR A 112 -15.67 -12.02 -33.75
CA THR A 112 -15.41 -13.37 -34.27
C THR A 112 -16.69 -14.22 -34.24
N GLY A 113 -16.73 -15.34 -34.97
CA GLY A 113 -17.84 -16.29 -34.81
C GLY A 113 -17.87 -17.01 -33.45
N SER A 114 -16.80 -16.93 -32.64
CA SER A 114 -16.81 -17.35 -31.23
C SER A 114 -17.42 -16.31 -30.28
N GLY A 115 -17.70 -15.09 -30.76
CA GLY A 115 -18.28 -14.00 -29.96
C GLY A 115 -17.27 -13.05 -29.32
N ASP A 116 -15.99 -13.12 -29.71
CA ASP A 116 -14.95 -12.25 -29.19
C ASP A 116 -14.92 -10.92 -29.96
N LEU A 117 -15.02 -9.81 -29.22
CA LEU A 117 -15.00 -8.46 -29.78
C LEU A 117 -13.61 -7.83 -29.69
N GLY A 118 -12.98 -7.64 -30.84
CA GLY A 118 -11.75 -6.85 -31.00
C GLY A 118 -12.07 -5.43 -31.48
N ILE A 119 -11.51 -4.41 -30.84
CA ILE A 119 -11.45 -3.04 -31.36
C ILE A 119 -9.98 -2.74 -31.65
N GLY A 120 -9.67 -2.42 -32.91
CA GLY A 120 -8.32 -2.22 -33.40
C GLY A 120 -7.51 -3.51 -33.64
N THR A 121 -7.99 -4.68 -33.24
CA THR A 121 -7.39 -5.99 -33.59
C THR A 121 -8.31 -6.83 -34.50
N THR A 122 -7.70 -7.65 -35.36
CA THR A 122 -8.39 -8.60 -36.23
C THR A 122 -8.51 -10.01 -35.65
N SER A 123 -7.81 -10.28 -34.54
CA SER A 123 -7.71 -11.59 -33.89
C SER A 123 -7.75 -11.41 -32.36
N PRO A 124 -8.92 -11.03 -31.78
CA PRO A 124 -9.04 -10.91 -30.34
C PRO A 124 -8.79 -12.25 -29.65
N ILE A 125 -8.07 -12.24 -28.52
CA ILE A 125 -7.72 -13.45 -27.74
C ILE A 125 -8.57 -13.62 -26.47
N THR A 126 -9.53 -12.72 -26.27
CA THR A 126 -10.46 -12.69 -25.13
C THR A 126 -11.75 -12.02 -25.57
N ASN A 127 -12.83 -12.17 -24.79
CA ASN A 127 -14.18 -11.70 -25.12
C ASN A 127 -14.26 -10.23 -25.53
N LEU A 128 -13.42 -9.36 -24.94
CA LEU A 128 -13.26 -7.98 -25.37
C LEU A 128 -11.77 -7.61 -25.34
N GLN A 129 -11.19 -7.40 -26.52
CA GLN A 129 -9.84 -6.87 -26.67
C GLN A 129 -9.89 -5.49 -27.32
N ILE A 130 -9.35 -4.50 -26.65
CA ILE A 130 -9.11 -3.17 -27.24
C ILE A 130 -7.61 -3.05 -27.45
N ASP A 131 -7.21 -3.11 -28.70
CA ASP A 131 -5.83 -2.99 -29.15
C ASP A 131 -5.69 -1.74 -30.02
N PRO A 132 -5.32 -0.60 -29.43
CA PRO A 132 -5.36 0.67 -30.13
C PRO A 132 -4.29 0.85 -31.22
N ASN A 133 -3.36 -0.11 -31.41
CA ASN A 133 -2.32 -0.05 -32.44
C ASN A 133 -1.57 1.31 -32.52
N GLY A 134 -1.23 1.92 -31.38
CA GLY A 134 -0.56 3.23 -31.34
C GLY A 134 -0.50 3.89 -29.95
N SER A 135 0.00 5.13 -29.90
CA SER A 135 0.05 5.95 -28.68
C SER A 135 -1.32 6.44 -28.25
N GLY A 136 -1.69 6.19 -26.99
CA GLY A 136 -2.83 6.88 -26.36
C GLY A 136 -4.20 6.24 -26.58
N GLY A 137 -4.27 4.92 -26.69
CA GLY A 137 -5.56 4.23 -26.76
C GLY A 137 -5.87 3.32 -25.56
N GLY A 138 -7.15 2.99 -25.45
CA GLY A 138 -7.74 2.32 -24.30
C GLY A 138 -9.24 2.62 -24.22
N ILE A 139 -9.81 2.51 -23.02
CA ILE A 139 -11.21 2.86 -22.76
C ILE A 139 -11.25 4.27 -22.18
N LEU A 140 -12.10 5.11 -22.76
CA LEU A 140 -12.44 6.42 -22.22
C LEU A 140 -13.93 6.45 -21.92
N ILE A 141 -14.28 6.74 -20.66
CA ILE A 141 -15.65 7.04 -20.25
C ILE A 141 -15.72 8.54 -19.94
N GLY A 142 -16.64 9.25 -20.58
CA GLY A 142 -16.75 10.70 -20.50
C GLY A 142 -16.14 11.40 -21.71
N ASN A 143 -15.81 12.68 -21.57
CA ASN A 143 -15.25 13.49 -22.67
C ASN A 143 -13.84 13.95 -22.30
N SER A 144 -12.84 13.63 -23.12
CA SER A 144 -11.43 14.00 -22.92
C SER A 144 -10.99 15.23 -23.73
N ASN A 145 -11.90 15.90 -24.44
CA ASN A 145 -11.55 17.02 -25.30
C ASN A 145 -11.07 18.21 -24.46
N THR A 146 -9.86 18.71 -24.71
CA THR A 146 -9.22 19.75 -23.91
C THR A 146 -9.68 21.19 -24.24
N SER A 147 -10.64 21.36 -25.16
CA SER A 147 -10.88 22.65 -25.84
C SER A 147 -11.90 23.60 -25.18
N SER A 148 -12.86 23.14 -24.37
CA SER A 148 -13.79 24.05 -23.64
C SER A 148 -14.75 23.36 -22.64
N GLY A 149 -14.62 23.62 -21.34
CA GLY A 149 -15.70 23.46 -20.33
C GLY A 149 -15.97 22.06 -19.76
N GLY A 150 -15.78 21.91 -18.44
CA GLY A 150 -16.51 20.97 -17.58
C GLY A 150 -16.38 19.47 -17.85
N TYR A 151 -15.17 18.93 -17.98
CA TYR A 151 -14.99 17.51 -18.29
C TYR A 151 -14.62 16.67 -17.07
N THR A 152 -15.41 15.62 -16.84
CA THR A 152 -15.03 14.47 -16.02
C THR A 152 -14.85 13.27 -16.93
N SER A 153 -13.70 12.61 -16.84
CA SER A 153 -13.49 11.35 -17.54
C SER A 153 -12.72 10.35 -16.71
N LEU A 154 -12.99 9.07 -16.97
CA LEU A 154 -12.20 7.94 -16.50
C LEU A 154 -11.48 7.36 -17.72
N SER A 155 -10.15 7.34 -17.66
CA SER A 155 -9.30 6.84 -18.73
C SER A 155 -8.55 5.60 -18.26
N MET A 156 -8.74 4.49 -18.98
CA MET A 156 -8.03 3.23 -18.77
C MET A 156 -7.16 2.96 -19.98
N ASN A 157 -5.84 3.12 -19.85
CA ASN A 157 -4.92 2.99 -20.98
C ASN A 157 -3.82 1.97 -20.69
N ILE A 158 -3.23 1.48 -21.77
CA ILE A 158 -1.96 0.76 -21.77
C ILE A 158 -1.03 1.45 -22.77
N SER A 159 0.20 1.74 -22.37
CA SER A 159 1.15 2.44 -23.25
C SER A 159 2.49 1.71 -23.31
N SER A 160 2.86 1.29 -24.53
CA SER A 160 4.22 0.80 -24.82
C SER A 160 5.29 1.89 -24.59
N TYR A 161 4.93 3.16 -24.74
CA TYR A 161 5.82 4.31 -24.48
C TYR A 161 6.13 4.56 -23.00
N LYS A 162 5.38 3.95 -22.08
CA LYS A 162 5.61 4.03 -20.62
C LYS A 162 6.08 2.68 -20.06
N SER A 163 6.93 1.99 -20.80
CA SER A 163 7.47 0.67 -20.42
C SER A 163 6.39 -0.40 -20.18
N GLY A 164 5.24 -0.30 -20.87
CA GLY A 164 4.11 -1.23 -20.70
C GLY A 164 3.23 -0.95 -19.48
N SER A 165 3.33 0.24 -18.87
CA SER A 165 2.48 0.61 -17.73
C SER A 165 1.01 0.76 -18.14
N GLY A 166 0.11 0.11 -17.39
CA GLY A 166 -1.33 0.36 -17.44
C GLY A 166 -1.74 1.47 -16.48
N THR A 167 -2.74 2.28 -16.83
CA THR A 167 -3.25 3.37 -15.97
C THR A 167 -4.76 3.31 -15.80
N ILE A 168 -5.23 3.76 -14.64
CA ILE A 168 -6.63 4.09 -14.35
C ILE A 168 -6.62 5.51 -13.80
N GLN A 169 -7.11 6.47 -14.58
CA GLN A 169 -6.96 7.89 -14.26
C GLN A 169 -8.28 8.63 -14.39
N CYS A 170 -8.67 9.32 -13.32
CA CYS A 170 -9.76 10.29 -13.34
C CYS A 170 -9.24 11.67 -13.77
N ILE A 171 -10.00 12.42 -14.55
CA ILE A 171 -9.74 13.81 -14.92
C ILE A 171 -10.92 14.64 -14.39
N SER A 172 -10.64 15.73 -13.66
CA SER A 172 -11.66 16.56 -13.02
C SER A 172 -11.97 17.87 -13.76
N SER A 173 -11.07 18.34 -14.63
CA SER A 173 -11.30 19.52 -15.48
C SER A 173 -10.38 19.57 -16.71
N ALA A 174 -10.70 20.43 -17.68
CA ALA A 174 -9.88 20.66 -18.88
C ALA A 174 -8.50 21.24 -18.49
N GLY A 175 -7.42 20.76 -19.12
CA GLY A 175 -6.09 21.37 -18.99
C GLY A 175 -5.18 20.84 -17.88
N SER A 176 -5.45 19.64 -17.34
CA SER A 176 -4.56 18.85 -16.44
C SER A 176 -4.81 18.93 -14.93
N SER A 177 -6.06 19.07 -14.47
CA SER A 177 -6.38 18.68 -13.09
C SER A 177 -6.81 17.21 -13.06
N TYR A 178 -5.96 16.36 -12.51
CA TYR A 178 -6.31 14.97 -12.21
C TYR A 178 -7.41 14.93 -11.13
N GLY A 179 -8.40 14.08 -11.34
CA GLY A 179 -9.46 13.83 -10.36
C GLY A 179 -9.07 12.73 -9.37
N ASN A 180 -9.80 12.66 -8.26
CA ASN A 180 -9.65 11.57 -7.30
C ASN A 180 -10.19 10.26 -7.90
N LEU A 181 -9.43 9.17 -7.75
CA LEU A 181 -9.93 7.82 -7.96
C LEU A 181 -10.48 7.30 -6.63
N LEU A 182 -11.80 7.16 -6.52
CA LEU A 182 -12.44 6.52 -5.38
C LEU A 182 -12.62 5.04 -5.69
N LEU A 183 -11.98 4.18 -4.89
CA LEU A 183 -12.17 2.73 -4.97
C LEU A 183 -13.14 2.30 -3.88
N ASN A 184 -14.17 1.53 -4.26
CA ASN A 184 -15.17 0.99 -3.35
C ASN A 184 -15.83 2.03 -2.41
N PRO A 185 -16.27 3.21 -2.91
CA PRO A 185 -16.79 4.28 -2.04
C PRO A 185 -18.07 3.90 -1.28
N SER A 186 -18.80 2.89 -1.75
CA SER A 186 -20.01 2.37 -1.11
C SER A 186 -19.74 1.12 -0.25
N GLY A 187 -18.47 0.79 0.00
CA GLY A 187 -18.02 -0.42 0.73
C GLY A 187 -17.34 -1.46 -0.17
N GLY A 188 -16.71 -2.45 0.47
CA GLY A 188 -15.90 -3.49 -0.17
C GLY A 188 -14.38 -3.26 -0.02
N ASN A 189 -13.60 -4.33 -0.10
CA ASN A 189 -12.16 -4.31 0.16
C ASN A 189 -11.33 -4.23 -1.15
N VAL A 190 -10.20 -3.52 -1.12
CA VAL A 190 -9.22 -3.46 -2.22
C VAL A 190 -8.05 -4.39 -1.91
N GLY A 191 -7.82 -5.38 -2.76
CA GLY A 191 -6.68 -6.30 -2.68
C GLY A 191 -5.61 -5.97 -3.73
N ILE A 192 -4.35 -5.87 -3.31
CA ILE A 192 -3.18 -5.80 -4.21
C ILE A 192 -2.31 -7.02 -3.95
N GLY A 193 -2.19 -7.90 -4.95
CA GLY A 193 -1.46 -9.16 -4.82
C GLY A 193 -2.22 -10.29 -4.11
N THR A 194 -3.49 -10.08 -3.77
CA THR A 194 -4.39 -11.08 -3.16
C THR A 194 -5.77 -11.05 -3.83
N THR A 195 -6.42 -12.21 -3.93
CA THR A 195 -7.81 -12.34 -4.40
C THR A 195 -8.82 -12.36 -3.26
N SER A 196 -8.36 -12.39 -2.01
CA SER A 196 -9.22 -12.51 -0.81
C SER A 196 -8.80 -11.49 0.25
N PRO A 197 -9.02 -10.17 0.02
CA PRO A 197 -8.69 -9.15 1.00
C PRO A 197 -9.65 -9.21 2.20
N SER A 198 -9.12 -9.44 3.40
CA SER A 198 -9.91 -9.49 4.66
C SER A 198 -10.16 -8.11 5.27
N GLU A 199 -9.42 -7.09 4.83
CA GLU A 199 -9.50 -5.70 5.31
C GLU A 199 -9.69 -4.72 4.15
N ASN A 200 -10.14 -3.50 4.45
CA ASN A 200 -10.44 -2.45 3.45
C ASN A 200 -9.33 -2.26 2.39
N LEU A 201 -8.05 -2.34 2.79
CA LEU A 201 -6.91 -2.42 1.89
C LEU A 201 -5.98 -3.55 2.35
N THR A 202 -5.85 -4.60 1.53
CA THR A 202 -4.91 -5.71 1.79
C THR A 202 -3.85 -5.73 0.69
N ILE A 203 -2.58 -5.57 1.06
CA ILE A 203 -1.45 -5.62 0.11
C ILE A 203 -0.54 -6.78 0.51
N THR A 204 -0.34 -7.74 -0.40
CA THR A 204 0.53 -8.90 -0.20
C THR A 204 1.58 -8.95 -1.30
N GLY A 205 2.83 -9.26 -0.93
CA GLY A 205 3.93 -9.41 -1.86
C GLY A 205 4.92 -10.47 -1.37
N THR A 206 5.64 -11.08 -2.29
CA THR A 206 6.67 -12.10 -1.98
C THR A 206 8.07 -11.50 -1.85
N VAL A 207 8.22 -10.18 -2.04
CA VAL A 207 9.48 -9.44 -2.00
C VAL A 207 9.33 -8.23 -1.07
N SER A 208 10.37 -7.92 -0.30
CA SER A 208 10.41 -6.77 0.61
C SER A 208 11.06 -5.55 -0.05
N PRO A 209 10.53 -4.32 0.13
CA PRO A 209 9.32 -4.00 0.89
C PRO A 209 8.04 -4.29 0.09
N VAL A 210 6.97 -4.71 0.79
CA VAL A 210 5.64 -4.91 0.19
C VAL A 210 5.01 -3.57 -0.22
N ILE A 211 5.32 -2.48 0.50
CA ILE A 211 4.92 -1.10 0.20
C ILE A 211 6.16 -0.20 0.30
N LEU A 212 6.46 0.55 -0.75
CA LEU A 212 7.49 1.59 -0.75
C LEU A 212 6.85 2.97 -0.85
N ILE A 213 7.06 3.81 0.16
CA ILE A 213 6.66 5.22 0.15
C ILE A 213 7.93 6.06 0.08
N LYS A 214 8.16 6.75 -1.04
CA LYS A 214 9.30 7.66 -1.23
C LYS A 214 8.84 9.03 -1.71
N SER A 215 9.44 10.09 -1.18
CA SER A 215 9.41 11.43 -1.78
C SER A 215 10.75 11.65 -2.51
N THR A 216 10.71 12.24 -3.70
CA THR A 216 11.92 12.56 -4.49
C THR A 216 12.17 14.06 -4.60
N ASN A 217 11.42 14.90 -3.88
CA ASN A 217 11.64 16.34 -3.88
C ASN A 217 12.79 16.67 -2.92
N GLU A 218 13.89 17.18 -3.46
CA GLU A 218 15.12 17.53 -2.72
C GLU A 218 14.99 18.79 -1.83
N THR A 219 13.81 19.41 -1.80
CA THR A 219 13.54 20.62 -1.00
C THR A 219 12.51 20.33 0.10
N ASN A 220 12.99 19.78 1.22
CA ASN A 220 12.32 19.78 2.54
C ASN A 220 10.88 19.25 2.62
N SER A 221 10.43 18.39 1.70
CA SER A 221 9.09 17.80 1.77
C SER A 221 9.17 16.34 2.25
N ALA A 222 8.95 16.16 3.55
CA ALA A 222 8.91 14.87 4.23
C ALA A 222 7.86 13.94 3.59
N GLY A 223 8.33 12.99 2.77
CA GLY A 223 7.52 11.83 2.41
C GLY A 223 7.57 10.83 3.56
N GLY A 224 6.51 10.77 4.36
CA GLY A 224 6.35 9.82 5.45
C GLY A 224 4.99 9.14 5.42
N LEU A 225 4.84 8.00 6.07
CA LEU A 225 3.57 7.29 6.21
C LEU A 225 2.80 7.86 7.42
N LEU A 226 1.64 8.48 7.23
CA LEU A 226 0.81 8.86 8.37
C LEU A 226 0.02 7.63 8.86
N ILE A 227 0.29 7.12 10.08
CA ILE A 227 -0.56 6.14 10.78
C ILE A 227 -1.16 6.84 12.01
N GLY A 228 -2.43 7.29 11.94
CA GLY A 228 -3.15 7.89 13.08
C GLY A 228 -4.17 8.99 12.71
N GLN A 229 -5.20 9.17 13.54
CA GLN A 229 -6.37 10.04 13.30
C GLN A 229 -6.10 11.53 13.59
N THR A 230 -6.72 12.41 12.80
CA THR A 230 -6.65 13.88 12.92
C THR A 230 -7.65 14.42 13.95
N SER A 231 -7.19 14.73 15.17
CA SER A 231 -7.83 15.78 16.00
C SER A 231 -6.98 16.28 17.19
N THR A 232 -5.85 15.65 17.52
CA THR A 232 -4.85 16.20 18.45
C THR A 232 -3.43 15.83 17.99
N PRO A 233 -2.43 16.71 18.09
CA PRO A 233 -1.17 16.55 17.39
C PRO A 233 -0.25 15.61 18.16
N SER A 234 0.07 14.43 17.60
CA SER A 234 1.39 13.76 17.63
C SER A 234 1.27 12.31 17.13
N SER A 235 1.67 12.03 15.89
CA SER A 235 2.03 10.68 15.41
C SER A 235 2.80 10.81 14.08
N TYR A 236 4.09 10.46 14.05
CA TYR A 236 4.93 10.54 12.84
C TYR A 236 5.50 9.16 12.45
N ILE A 237 5.67 8.94 11.14
CA ILE A 237 6.61 7.96 10.54
C ILE A 237 7.58 8.77 9.68
N SER A 238 8.86 8.37 9.76
CA SER A 238 10.06 9.15 9.42
C SER A 238 10.16 9.67 7.98
N SER A 239 11.08 10.63 7.82
CA SER A 239 11.68 11.11 6.57
C SER A 239 13.18 10.82 6.56
N PRO A 240 13.92 10.98 5.44
CA PRO A 240 15.37 11.03 5.49
C PRO A 240 15.81 12.12 6.49
N GLU A 241 16.89 11.85 7.23
CA GLU A 241 17.52 12.66 8.30
C GLU A 241 16.95 12.53 9.73
N ARG A 242 15.78 11.90 10.00
CA ARG A 242 15.31 11.68 11.39
C ARG A 242 14.52 10.38 11.55
N ASP A 243 15.05 9.43 12.32
CA ASP A 243 14.49 8.09 12.45
C ASP A 243 13.55 7.91 13.66
N LEU A 244 12.32 7.46 13.36
CA LEU A 244 11.57 6.48 14.14
C LEU A 244 11.53 5.21 13.29
N SER A 245 12.42 4.25 13.58
CA SER A 245 12.40 2.92 12.95
C SER A 245 11.73 1.93 13.91
N ILE A 246 10.63 1.33 13.47
CA ILE A 246 9.97 0.19 14.13
C ILE A 246 10.29 -1.03 13.25
N ASP A 247 11.44 -1.64 13.48
CA ASP A 247 11.83 -2.85 12.79
C ASP A 247 11.15 -4.06 13.44
N TRP A 248 10.47 -4.87 12.63
CA TRP A 248 9.81 -6.12 13.03
C TRP A 248 10.74 -7.34 12.87
N GLY A 249 12.02 -7.15 12.53
CA GLY A 249 13.05 -8.18 12.54
C GLY A 249 13.50 -8.52 13.97
N TRP A 250 13.53 -9.82 14.31
CA TRP A 250 14.06 -10.28 15.60
C TRP A 250 15.55 -9.90 15.77
N PRO A 251 15.95 -9.28 16.90
CA PRO A 251 15.12 -8.80 18.00
C PRO A 251 14.52 -7.40 17.69
N ASN A 252 13.19 -7.30 17.79
CA ASN A 252 12.42 -6.08 17.52
C ASN A 252 13.03 -4.89 18.28
N THR A 253 13.56 -3.92 17.56
CA THR A 253 14.29 -2.80 18.15
C THR A 253 13.62 -1.50 17.76
N LEU A 254 13.09 -0.77 18.75
CA LEU A 254 12.74 0.63 18.57
C LEU A 254 14.04 1.46 18.58
N ILE A 255 14.30 2.19 17.50
CA ILE A 255 15.42 3.12 17.42
C ILE A 255 14.87 4.54 17.32
N LEU A 256 15.26 5.39 18.28
CA LEU A 256 15.04 6.83 18.26
C LEU A 256 16.42 7.50 18.18
N GLY A 257 16.76 8.15 17.06
CA GLY A 257 18.06 8.82 16.91
C GLY A 257 18.39 9.32 15.50
N ASP A 258 19.40 10.17 15.41
CA ASP A 258 19.98 10.68 14.16
C ASP A 258 20.99 9.66 13.59
N THR A 259 20.90 9.38 12.29
CA THR A 259 21.75 8.43 11.55
C THR A 259 22.75 9.17 10.64
N GLU A 260 23.08 10.44 10.92
CA GLU A 260 24.18 11.10 10.22
C GLU A 260 25.56 10.62 10.69
N GLN A 261 26.27 9.96 9.77
CA GLN A 261 27.72 9.68 9.78
C GLN A 261 28.32 9.16 11.10
N GLY A 262 27.86 8.00 11.58
CA GLY A 262 28.65 7.16 12.50
C GLY A 262 28.94 7.76 13.88
N ASN A 263 28.36 8.90 14.23
CA ASN A 263 28.43 9.51 15.55
C ASN A 263 27.09 9.34 16.26
N TYR A 264 27.05 8.36 17.16
CA TYR A 264 25.89 7.90 17.91
C TYR A 264 25.42 8.88 19.01
N GLY A 265 25.25 10.16 18.68
CA GLY A 265 24.73 11.16 19.61
C GLY A 265 23.24 10.98 19.86
N GLY A 266 22.86 10.26 20.92
CA GLY A 266 21.48 10.24 21.43
C GLY A 266 20.59 9.07 21.03
N LYS A 267 21.16 7.89 20.73
CA LYS A 267 20.39 6.69 20.39
C LYS A 267 19.67 6.13 21.63
N ILE A 268 18.33 6.07 21.60
CA ILE A 268 17.56 5.16 22.45
C ILE A 268 17.32 3.89 21.64
N VAL A 269 17.79 2.76 22.18
CA VAL A 269 17.63 1.42 21.60
C VAL A 269 16.76 0.63 22.56
N ILE A 270 15.71 -0.02 22.07
CA ILE A 270 14.94 -0.96 22.89
C ILE A 270 15.09 -2.39 22.37
N PRO A 271 16.24 -3.08 22.53
CA PRO A 271 16.36 -4.47 22.09
C PRO A 271 15.77 -5.39 23.17
N SER A 272 14.88 -6.31 22.76
CA SER A 272 14.37 -7.37 23.65
C SER A 272 13.91 -6.86 25.02
N ALA A 273 13.12 -5.78 25.04
CA ALA A 273 12.56 -5.12 26.23
C ALA A 273 13.56 -4.44 27.20
N HIS A 274 14.82 -4.23 26.82
CA HIS A 274 15.79 -3.43 27.57
C HIS A 274 15.92 -2.04 26.95
N VAL A 275 16.20 -0.98 27.71
CA VAL A 275 16.41 0.37 27.19
C VAL A 275 17.91 0.70 27.26
N GLY A 276 18.54 0.88 26.10
CA GLY A 276 19.90 1.40 25.97
C GLY A 276 19.88 2.86 25.55
N ILE A 277 20.51 3.75 26.34
CA ILE A 277 20.72 5.16 25.98
C ILE A 277 22.22 5.34 25.69
N GLY A 278 22.58 5.63 24.44
CA GLY A 278 23.99 5.70 24.01
C GLY A 278 24.70 4.33 23.94
N THR A 279 23.95 3.24 24.04
CA THR A 279 24.45 1.86 23.89
C THR A 279 23.44 0.98 23.15
N SER A 280 23.93 0.08 22.30
CA SER A 280 23.12 -0.93 21.61
C SER A 280 23.05 -2.27 22.33
N ASN A 281 23.84 -2.46 23.39
CA ASN A 281 23.91 -3.71 24.15
C ASN A 281 23.65 -3.43 25.64
N PRO A 282 22.39 -3.13 26.02
CA PRO A 282 22.06 -2.84 27.41
C PRO A 282 22.30 -4.07 28.29
N GLN A 283 23.07 -3.90 29.37
CA GLN A 283 23.41 -4.97 30.33
C GLN A 283 22.36 -5.13 31.44
N SER A 284 21.33 -4.29 31.44
CA SER A 284 20.24 -4.21 32.42
C SER A 284 19.02 -3.55 31.75
N LEU A 285 17.83 -3.65 32.37
CA LEU A 285 16.58 -3.10 31.82
C LEU A 285 16.70 -1.62 31.40
N LEU A 286 17.56 -0.85 32.07
CA LEU A 286 18.04 0.44 31.62
C LEU A 286 19.57 0.45 31.69
N ALA A 287 20.23 0.78 30.59
CA ALA A 287 21.68 0.98 30.52
C ALA A 287 21.97 2.31 29.82
N VAL A 288 22.74 3.18 30.48
CA VAL A 288 23.10 4.50 29.97
C VAL A 288 24.61 4.57 29.81
N ASN A 289 25.08 4.82 28.59
CA ASN A 289 26.49 5.14 28.32
C ASN A 289 26.66 6.66 28.32
N GLY A 290 26.71 7.24 29.53
CA GLY A 290 26.76 8.68 29.73
C GLY A 290 26.34 9.07 31.15
N THR A 291 26.15 10.37 31.36
CA THR A 291 25.74 10.93 32.66
C THR A 291 24.23 10.88 32.82
N VAL A 292 23.76 10.42 33.98
CA VAL A 292 22.36 10.50 34.40
C VAL A 292 22.21 11.65 35.39
N THR A 293 21.41 12.65 35.04
CA THR A 293 21.01 13.74 35.95
C THR A 293 19.58 13.48 36.41
N ALA A 294 19.37 13.42 37.72
CA ALA A 294 18.05 13.19 38.32
C ALA A 294 17.85 14.11 39.53
N THR A 295 16.60 14.57 39.73
CA THR A 295 16.23 15.33 40.94
C THR A 295 16.19 14.43 42.18
N GLU A 296 15.78 13.17 42.02
CA GLU A 296 15.71 12.18 43.09
C GLU A 296 15.97 10.77 42.52
N VAL A 297 16.67 9.94 43.28
CA VAL A 297 16.84 8.51 43.00
C VAL A 297 16.41 7.71 44.23
N LYS A 298 15.27 7.02 44.14
CA LYS A 298 14.76 6.15 45.21
C LYS A 298 15.19 4.71 45.00
N VAL A 299 16.02 4.18 45.90
CA VAL A 299 16.50 2.79 45.88
C VAL A 299 15.69 1.94 46.85
N THR A 300 14.97 0.93 46.36
CA THR A 300 14.07 0.07 47.16
C THR A 300 14.75 -1.20 47.69
N GLN A 301 16.01 -1.08 48.11
CA GLN A 301 16.79 -2.21 48.66
C GLN A 301 16.31 -2.57 50.09
N THR A 302 16.44 -3.84 50.47
CA THR A 302 16.00 -4.36 51.78
C THR A 302 17.16 -4.75 52.71
N GLY A 303 16.84 -4.92 54.00
CA GLY A 303 17.77 -5.43 55.02
C GLY A 303 18.81 -4.41 55.50
N TRP A 304 18.38 -3.19 55.80
CA TRP A 304 19.23 -2.10 56.31
C TRP A 304 19.92 -2.44 57.64
N SER A 305 20.94 -1.65 57.98
CA SER A 305 22.00 -2.05 58.92
C SER A 305 21.67 -1.99 60.41
N ASP A 306 20.46 -1.57 60.79
CA ASP A 306 19.98 -1.41 62.17
C ASP A 306 20.27 -2.60 63.11
N TYR A 307 20.46 -3.80 62.54
CA TYR A 307 20.84 -5.00 63.29
C TYR A 307 22.19 -4.86 64.02
N VAL A 308 23.05 -3.91 63.66
CA VAL A 308 24.33 -3.63 64.35
C VAL A 308 24.07 -3.21 65.80
N PHE A 309 22.94 -2.57 66.09
CA PHE A 309 22.57 -2.15 67.44
C PHE A 309 21.89 -3.25 68.26
N ASN A 310 21.64 -4.42 67.69
CA ASN A 310 21.04 -5.53 68.45
C ASN A 310 21.98 -6.00 69.57
N PRO A 311 21.48 -6.34 70.77
CA PRO A 311 22.33 -6.78 71.90
C PRO A 311 23.21 -8.00 71.62
N GLY A 312 22.84 -8.84 70.65
CA GLY A 312 23.62 -10.00 70.22
C GLY A 312 24.71 -9.69 69.18
N TYR A 313 24.79 -8.45 68.68
CA TYR A 313 25.77 -8.07 67.66
C TYR A 313 27.18 -8.01 68.25
N LYS A 314 28.07 -8.86 67.75
CA LYS A 314 29.46 -8.90 68.18
C LYS A 314 30.30 -7.95 67.34
N ILE A 315 30.48 -6.73 67.83
CA ILE A 315 31.41 -5.79 67.22
C ILE A 315 32.84 -6.34 67.30
N LYS A 316 33.58 -6.25 66.19
CA LYS A 316 34.97 -6.71 66.13
C LYS A 316 35.87 -5.82 67.00
N PRO A 317 36.91 -6.33 67.66
CA PRO A 317 37.88 -5.48 68.32
C PRO A 317 38.60 -4.56 67.31
N LEU A 318 38.89 -3.30 67.69
CA LEU A 318 39.62 -2.36 66.82
C LEU A 318 41.00 -2.89 66.39
N SER A 319 41.63 -3.75 67.20
CA SER A 319 42.89 -4.42 66.83
C SER A 319 42.74 -5.36 65.64
N GLU A 320 41.62 -6.10 65.55
CA GLU A 320 41.32 -6.98 64.41
C GLU A 320 41.00 -6.15 63.16
N VAL A 321 40.23 -5.07 63.33
CA VAL A 321 39.92 -4.13 62.24
C VAL A 321 41.20 -3.50 61.69
N ALA A 322 42.10 -3.04 62.55
CA ALA A 322 43.39 -2.46 62.16
C ALA A 322 44.26 -3.49 61.42
N ALA A 323 44.35 -4.72 61.92
CA ALA A 323 45.08 -5.80 61.25
C ALA A 323 44.51 -6.10 59.86
N TYR A 324 43.17 -6.08 59.71
CA TYR A 324 42.53 -6.25 58.42
C TYR A 324 42.87 -5.11 57.45
N ILE A 325 42.81 -3.85 57.90
CA ILE A 325 43.13 -2.68 57.08
C ILE A 325 44.59 -2.74 56.63
N HIS A 326 45.53 -3.05 57.53
CA HIS A 326 46.96 -3.15 57.19
C HIS A 326 47.22 -4.24 56.15
N LYS A 327 46.47 -5.35 56.20
CA LYS A 327 46.62 -6.46 55.25
C LYS A 327 45.96 -6.18 53.89
N ASN A 328 44.78 -5.55 53.89
CA ASN A 328 43.92 -5.48 52.70
C ASN A 328 43.79 -4.07 52.11
N ASN A 329 44.23 -3.03 52.81
CA ASN A 329 44.13 -1.62 52.42
C ASN A 329 42.69 -1.12 52.18
N HIS A 330 41.69 -1.79 52.75
CA HIS A 330 40.30 -1.36 52.76
C HIS A 330 39.56 -1.92 53.97
N LEU A 331 38.37 -1.37 54.27
CA LEU A 331 37.53 -1.86 55.35
C LEU A 331 36.92 -3.23 55.01
N GLN A 332 36.73 -4.06 56.03
CA GLN A 332 36.06 -5.35 55.87
C GLN A 332 34.61 -5.15 55.38
N GLY A 333 34.22 -5.93 54.36
CA GLY A 333 32.88 -5.87 53.75
C GLY A 333 32.73 -4.81 52.65
N ILE A 334 33.60 -3.79 52.64
CA ILE A 334 33.66 -2.77 51.59
C ILE A 334 34.53 -3.30 50.45
N PRO A 335 34.07 -3.23 49.18
CA PRO A 335 34.88 -3.67 48.05
C PRO A 335 36.13 -2.80 47.89
N SER A 336 37.24 -3.39 47.44
CA SER A 336 38.47 -2.64 47.16
C SER A 336 38.34 -1.81 45.88
N ALA A 337 39.19 -0.79 45.72
CA ALA A 337 39.22 0.02 44.50
C ALA A 337 39.37 -0.83 43.23
N LYS A 338 40.27 -1.83 43.25
CA LYS A 338 40.45 -2.79 42.15
C LYS A 338 39.19 -3.61 41.82
N GLN A 339 38.35 -3.90 42.81
CA GLN A 339 37.09 -4.61 42.60
C GLN A 339 36.04 -3.70 41.96
N ILE A 340 35.97 -2.44 42.40
CA ILE A 340 35.03 -1.44 41.86
C ILE A 340 35.38 -1.12 40.40
N GLU A 341 36.65 -0.91 40.07
CA GLU A 341 37.10 -0.65 38.69
C GLU A 341 36.72 -1.78 37.73
N LYS A 342 36.78 -3.04 38.18
CA LYS A 342 36.50 -4.21 37.32
C LYS A 342 35.02 -4.54 37.18
N LYS A 343 34.22 -4.33 38.23
CA LYS A 343 32.81 -4.81 38.29
C LYS A 343 31.77 -3.70 38.33
N GLY A 344 32.19 -2.44 38.45
CA GLY A 344 31.31 -1.32 38.74
C GLY A 344 30.92 -1.26 40.23
N LEU A 345 30.32 -0.14 40.62
CA LEU A 345 29.81 0.10 41.98
C LEU A 345 28.29 -0.08 42.00
N ASN A 346 27.79 -1.01 42.82
CA ASN A 346 26.37 -1.07 43.13
C ASN A 346 26.04 -0.03 44.21
N LEU A 347 25.36 1.06 43.82
CA LEU A 347 25.05 2.18 44.72
C LEU A 347 24.23 1.75 45.94
N GLY A 348 23.18 0.93 45.74
CA GLY A 348 22.32 0.48 46.84
C GLY A 348 23.05 -0.39 47.86
N ASP A 349 23.88 -1.34 47.40
CA ASP A 349 24.66 -2.18 48.30
C ASP A 349 25.80 -1.41 48.99
N MET A 350 26.38 -0.40 48.31
CA MET A 350 27.40 0.45 48.89
C MET A 350 26.82 1.33 50.00
N GLU A 351 25.71 2.03 49.76
CA GLU A 351 25.01 2.83 50.79
C GLU A 351 24.67 1.99 52.02
N LYS A 352 24.10 0.79 51.81
CA LYS A 352 23.80 -0.15 52.90
C LYS A 352 25.04 -0.53 53.73
N LYS A 353 26.16 -0.83 53.06
CA LYS A 353 27.42 -1.17 53.74
C LYS A 353 28.06 0.04 54.43
N GLN A 354 27.97 1.23 53.85
CA GLN A 354 28.42 2.47 54.48
C GLN A 354 27.64 2.73 55.75
N MET A 355 26.31 2.57 55.72
CA MET A 355 25.45 2.67 56.89
C MET A 355 25.87 1.68 57.99
N GLN A 356 26.16 0.41 57.64
CA GLN A 356 26.69 -0.55 58.61
C GLN A 356 27.99 -0.07 59.28
N LYS A 357 28.91 0.50 58.50
CA LYS A 357 30.19 0.98 59.04
C LYS A 357 30.02 2.24 59.90
N ILE A 358 29.06 3.10 59.57
CA ILE A 358 28.70 4.26 60.39
C ILE A 358 28.16 3.78 61.74
N GLU A 359 27.24 2.81 61.75
CA GLU A 359 26.69 2.26 63.00
C GLU A 359 27.74 1.55 63.86
N GLU A 360 28.63 0.75 63.25
CA GLU A 360 29.76 0.14 63.96
C GLU A 360 30.70 1.21 64.53
N LEU A 361 30.98 2.27 63.77
CA LEU A 361 31.78 3.40 64.23
C LEU A 361 31.11 4.10 65.42
N THR A 362 29.79 4.29 65.39
CA THR A 362 29.03 4.84 66.52
C THR A 362 29.17 3.97 67.76
N LEU A 363 29.11 2.63 67.64
CA LEU A 363 29.36 1.74 68.77
C LEU A 363 30.79 1.85 69.32
N TYR A 364 31.81 1.96 68.46
CA TYR A 364 33.18 2.20 68.91
C TYR A 364 33.32 3.53 69.67
N VAL A 365 32.67 4.59 69.19
CA VAL A 365 32.68 5.90 69.86
C VAL A 365 31.98 5.83 71.22
N ILE A 366 30.85 5.13 71.32
CA ILE A 366 30.17 4.90 72.60
C ILE A 366 31.08 4.17 73.59
N HIS A 367 31.73 3.07 73.16
CA HIS A 367 32.66 2.32 74.01
C HIS A 367 33.89 3.15 74.40
N LEU A 368 34.41 3.97 73.48
CA LEU A 368 35.53 4.88 73.76
C LEU A 368 35.13 5.92 74.81
N ASN A 369 33.95 6.52 74.69
CA ASN A 369 33.45 7.50 75.65
C ASN A 369 33.25 6.88 77.04
N GLN A 370 32.65 5.68 77.12
CA GLN A 370 32.52 4.94 78.37
C GLN A 370 33.89 4.65 79.00
N LYS A 371 34.89 4.29 78.20
CA LYS A 371 36.26 4.07 78.69
C LYS A 371 36.91 5.36 79.20
N LEU A 372 36.70 6.49 78.53
CA LEU A 372 37.18 7.79 78.98
C LEU A 372 36.56 8.19 80.32
N GLU A 373 35.25 8.03 80.48
CA GLU A 373 34.56 8.29 81.77
C GLU A 373 35.12 7.42 82.90
N LEU A 374 35.33 6.12 82.64
CA LEU A 374 35.95 5.22 83.62
C LEU A 374 37.40 5.61 83.94
N GLN A 375 38.16 6.07 82.96
CA GLN A 375 39.52 6.55 83.16
C GLN A 375 39.54 7.85 83.95
N ASN A 376 38.65 8.81 83.67
CA ASN A 376 38.50 10.06 84.41
C ASN A 376 38.13 9.79 85.87
N ALA A 377 37.14 8.93 86.12
CA ALA A 377 36.77 8.54 87.48
C ALA A 377 37.93 7.87 88.23
N LYS A 378 38.75 7.07 87.54
CA LYS A 378 39.97 6.46 88.13
C LYS A 378 41.05 7.52 88.42
N ILE A 379 41.23 8.49 87.54
CA ILE A 379 42.15 9.62 87.74
C ILE A 379 41.72 10.43 88.96
N GLU A 380 40.44 10.81 89.05
CA GLU A 380 39.90 11.54 90.22
C GLU A 380 40.13 10.78 91.53
N LYS A 381 39.94 9.46 91.51
CA LYS A 381 40.22 8.59 92.67
C LYS A 381 41.70 8.58 93.04
N LEU A 382 42.59 8.38 92.06
CA LEU A 382 44.04 8.38 92.28
C LEU A 382 44.55 9.73 92.78
N GLU A 383 44.03 10.84 92.25
CA GLU A 383 44.35 12.18 92.75
C GLU A 383 43.91 12.39 94.20
N LYS A 384 42.75 11.85 94.58
CA LYS A 384 42.25 11.92 95.97
C LYS A 384 43.15 11.12 96.91
N GLU A 385 43.58 9.92 96.51
CA GLU A 385 44.53 9.09 97.27
C GLU A 385 45.91 9.76 97.40
N LEU A 386 46.42 10.37 96.32
CA LEU A 386 47.67 11.15 96.33
C LEU A 386 47.60 12.36 97.26
N ARG A 387 46.48 13.08 97.28
CA ARG A 387 46.25 14.21 98.21
C ARG A 387 46.28 13.74 99.67
N GLN A 388 45.72 12.57 99.98
CA GLN A 388 45.74 11.99 101.32
C GLN A 388 47.14 11.55 101.77
N ILE A 389 47.98 11.06 100.85
CA ILE A 389 49.36 10.67 101.15
C ILE A 389 50.26 11.89 101.36
N LYS A 390 50.06 12.99 100.62
CA LYS A 390 50.83 14.25 100.80
C LYS A 390 50.52 15.02 102.09
N HIS A 391 49.44 14.68 102.80
CA HIS A 391 49.05 15.31 104.07
C HIS A 391 49.36 14.43 105.30
N ARG A 392 50.08 13.32 105.08
CA ARG A 392 50.81 12.56 106.10
C ARG A 392 52.28 12.94 106.01
#